data_AF-A0A7C0Z1I3-F1
#
_entry.id   AF-A0A7C0Z1I3-F1
#
_cell.length_a   1.000
_cell.length_b   1.000
_cell.length_c   1.000
_cell.angle_alpha   90.00
_cell.angle_beta   90.00
_cell.angle_gamma   90.00
#
_symmetry.space_group_name_H-M   'P 1'
#
loop_
_entity.id
_entity.type
_entity.pdbx_description
1 polymer ?
#
loop_
_entity_poly.entity_id
_entity_poly.type
_entity_poly.pdbx_seq_one_letter_code
_entity_poly.pdbx_strand_id
1 'polypeptide(L)'
;MEKVTKIPTFNLENNIEIVGFGIFIRDISALVVADFHIGYEEALESQGVHIPTVQYPLVLRIVNLMLDRSDAEKLIILGDVKHEFGEALRQEWKETIDLFTEIKKKKIDIHVIRGNHDNFLIPILKRLEIPFHDPYLKIRNYLFVHGHKPLPLDTYSLYITHIFMGHEHPA
;
A
#
# COMPACT_ATOMS: atom_id res chain seq x y z
N MET A 1 -10.54 -22.51 -8.98
CA MET A 1 -10.16 -21.77 -7.75
C MET A 1 -11.43 -21.27 -7.09
N GLU A 2 -11.70 -21.69 -5.86
CA GLU A 2 -12.81 -21.13 -5.08
C GLU A 2 -12.67 -19.61 -4.97
N LYS A 3 -13.76 -18.89 -5.25
CA LYS A 3 -13.78 -17.44 -5.08
C LYS A 3 -13.74 -17.15 -3.58
N VAL A 4 -12.58 -16.78 -3.06
CA VAL A 4 -12.47 -16.09 -1.76
C VAL A 4 -13.44 -14.89 -1.80
N THR A 5 -14.55 -15.02 -1.07
CA THR A 5 -15.66 -14.05 -1.01
C THR A 5 -15.73 -13.32 0.33
N LYS A 6 -14.93 -13.75 1.30
CA LYS A 6 -14.87 -13.17 2.64
C LYS A 6 -13.41 -12.91 3.00
N ILE A 7 -13.14 -11.70 3.48
CA ILE A 7 -11.86 -11.33 4.07
C ILE A 7 -11.97 -11.49 5.60
N PRO A 8 -11.03 -12.21 6.23
CA PRO A 8 -11.01 -12.36 7.68
C PRO A 8 -10.76 -11.02 8.35
N THR A 9 -11.37 -10.83 9.52
CA THR A 9 -11.17 -9.63 10.33
C THR A 9 -10.87 -9.99 11.78
N PHE A 10 -10.04 -9.18 12.44
CA PHE A 10 -9.68 -9.36 13.84
C PHE A 10 -9.53 -8.00 14.52
N ASN A 11 -10.26 -7.74 15.59
CA ASN A 11 -10.11 -6.49 16.35
C ASN A 11 -8.87 -6.59 17.24
N LEU A 12 -7.89 -5.71 17.02
CA LEU A 12 -6.72 -5.57 17.89
C LEU A 12 -7.06 -4.68 19.08
N GLU A 13 -7.67 -3.53 18.81
CA GLU A 13 -8.08 -2.53 19.79
C GLU A 13 -9.34 -1.81 19.32
N ASN A 14 -9.91 -0.92 20.15
CA ASN A 14 -11.18 -0.23 19.87
C ASN A 14 -11.22 0.42 18.47
N ASN A 15 -10.13 1.05 18.04
CA ASN A 15 -10.06 1.75 16.76
C ASN A 15 -9.27 0.99 15.68
N ILE A 16 -8.70 -0.18 15.99
CA ILE A 16 -7.76 -0.87 15.10
C ILE A 16 -8.24 -2.29 14.86
N GLU A 17 -8.55 -2.60 13.60
CA GLU A 17 -9.00 -3.90 13.12
C GLU A 17 -8.08 -4.40 12.01
N ILE A 18 -7.57 -5.62 12.12
CA ILE A 18 -6.96 -6.31 10.97
C ILE A 18 -8.08 -6.68 10.01
N VAL A 19 -7.91 -6.36 8.73
CA VAL A 19 -8.83 -6.71 7.65
C VAL A 19 -8.00 -7.34 6.54
N GLY A 20 -7.97 -8.67 6.49
CA GLY A 20 -7.14 -9.41 5.55
C GLY A 20 -5.65 -9.17 5.79
N PHE A 21 -4.99 -8.53 4.81
CA PHE A 21 -3.58 -8.15 4.88
C PHE A 21 -3.37 -6.69 5.28
N GLY A 22 -4.44 -5.95 5.55
CA GLY A 22 -4.39 -4.55 5.93
C GLY A 22 -4.84 -4.31 7.37
N ILE A 23 -4.62 -3.08 7.83
CA ILE A 23 -5.11 -2.58 9.11
C ILE A 23 -6.11 -1.47 8.85
N PHE A 24 -7.34 -1.63 9.32
CA PHE A 24 -8.36 -0.60 9.33
C PHE A 24 -8.32 0.19 10.63
N ILE A 25 -8.19 1.51 10.51
CA ILE A 25 -8.18 2.48 11.61
C ILE A 25 -9.48 3.26 11.57
N ARG A 26 -10.41 2.90 12.46
CA ARG A 26 -11.82 3.33 12.43
C ARG A 26 -11.99 4.85 12.56
N ASP A 27 -11.26 5.47 13.48
CA ASP A 27 -11.46 6.87 13.86
C ASP A 27 -10.93 7.87 12.83
N ILE A 28 -10.13 7.42 11.87
CA ILE A 28 -9.72 8.19 10.68
C ILE A 28 -10.28 7.63 9.37
N SER A 29 -11.08 6.55 9.46
CA SER A 29 -11.62 5.79 8.33
C SER A 29 -10.55 5.44 7.28
N ALA A 30 -9.43 4.88 7.73
CA ALA A 30 -8.29 4.58 6.87
C ALA A 30 -7.95 3.08 6.86
N LEU A 31 -7.85 2.50 5.67
CA LEU A 31 -7.23 1.21 5.45
C LEU A 31 -5.74 1.41 5.16
N VAL A 32 -4.89 0.73 5.91
CA VAL A 32 -3.43 0.78 5.80
C VAL A 32 -2.95 -0.54 5.22
N VAL A 33 -2.10 -0.47 4.20
CA VAL A 33 -1.49 -1.62 3.51
C VAL A 33 -0.04 -1.29 3.15
N ALA A 34 0.75 -2.27 2.76
CA ALA A 34 2.16 -2.08 2.40
C ALA A 34 2.60 -3.07 1.31
N ASP A 35 3.76 -2.81 0.69
CA ASP A 35 4.58 -3.80 -0.03
C ASP A 35 3.85 -4.55 -1.16
N PHE A 36 3.22 -3.82 -2.10
CA PHE A 36 2.55 -4.44 -3.24
C PHE A 36 3.52 -5.07 -4.25
N HIS A 37 4.69 -4.45 -4.42
CA HIS A 37 5.76 -4.86 -5.35
C HIS A 37 5.27 -5.23 -6.77
N ILE A 38 4.37 -4.43 -7.34
CA ILE A 38 3.89 -4.64 -8.72
C ILE A 38 5.09 -4.71 -9.68
N GLY A 39 5.12 -5.75 -10.51
CA GLY A 39 6.19 -6.00 -11.48
C GLY A 39 7.26 -7.00 -11.02
N TYR A 40 7.15 -7.54 -9.81
CA TYR A 40 8.11 -8.53 -9.32
C TYR A 40 8.15 -9.82 -10.17
N GLU A 41 7.02 -10.22 -10.73
CA GLU A 41 6.91 -11.37 -11.64
C GLU A 41 7.77 -11.17 -12.90
N GLU A 42 7.71 -9.98 -13.52
CA GLU A 42 8.52 -9.64 -14.71
C GLU A 42 10.02 -9.62 -14.38
N ALA A 43 10.38 -9.17 -13.19
CA ALA A 43 11.77 -9.22 -12.71
C ALA A 43 12.29 -10.66 -12.60
N LEU A 44 11.49 -11.58 -12.06
CA LEU A 44 11.83 -13.01 -12.01
C LEU A 44 11.92 -13.64 -13.41
N GLU A 45 11.01 -13.27 -14.32
CA GLU A 45 11.08 -13.73 -15.72
C GLU A 45 12.37 -13.30 -16.41
N SER A 46 12.82 -12.05 -16.20
CA SER A 46 14.10 -11.55 -16.72
C SER A 46 15.32 -12.32 -16.22
N GLN A 47 15.19 -12.98 -15.06
CA GLN A 47 16.20 -13.85 -14.46
C GLN A 47 16.07 -15.32 -14.90
N GLY A 48 15.15 -15.61 -15.84
CA GLY A 48 14.92 -16.95 -16.39
C GLY A 48 13.91 -17.78 -15.59
N VAL A 49 13.17 -17.17 -14.66
CA VAL A 49 12.14 -17.84 -13.86
C VAL A 49 10.76 -17.52 -14.43
N HIS A 50 10.18 -18.43 -15.20
CA HIS A 50 8.86 -18.24 -15.82
C HIS A 50 7.72 -18.40 -14.81
N ILE A 51 7.02 -17.30 -14.50
CA ILE A 51 5.88 -17.26 -13.57
C ILE A 51 4.72 -16.50 -14.24
N PRO A 52 3.47 -16.96 -14.13
CA PRO A 52 2.32 -16.25 -14.66
C PRO A 52 2.17 -14.83 -14.07
N THR A 53 1.79 -13.85 -14.88
CA THR A 53 1.51 -12.48 -14.43
C THR A 53 0.13 -12.36 -13.75
N VAL A 54 0.07 -12.63 -12.45
CA VAL A 54 -1.18 -12.66 -11.68
C VAL A 54 -1.22 -11.69 -10.50
N GLN A 55 -0.10 -11.02 -10.22
CA GLN A 55 0.05 -10.14 -9.06
C GLN A 55 -0.91 -8.95 -9.09
N TYR A 56 -0.92 -8.15 -10.16
CA TYR A 56 -1.78 -6.96 -10.25
C TYR A 56 -3.27 -7.27 -10.03
N PRO A 57 -3.88 -8.21 -10.78
CA PRO A 57 -5.30 -8.55 -10.59
C PRO A 57 -5.61 -9.04 -9.17
N LEU A 58 -4.67 -9.75 -8.54
CA LEU A 58 -4.82 -10.23 -7.18
C LEU A 58 -4.77 -9.09 -6.16
N VAL A 59 -3.79 -8.19 -6.26
CA VAL A 59 -3.64 -7.02 -5.39
C VAL A 59 -4.89 -6.14 -5.48
N LEU A 60 -5.33 -5.78 -6.68
CA LEU A 60 -6.53 -4.97 -6.87
C LEU A 60 -7.77 -5.64 -6.26
N ARG A 61 -7.92 -6.96 -6.45
CA ARG A 61 -9.04 -7.71 -5.87
C ARG A 61 -9.01 -7.71 -4.35
N ILE A 62 -7.87 -8.00 -3.74
CA ILE A 62 -7.71 -8.05 -2.28
C ILE A 62 -7.96 -6.67 -1.68
N VAL A 63 -7.35 -5.61 -2.21
CA VAL A 63 -7.55 -4.23 -1.76
C VAL A 63 -9.04 -3.86 -1.85
N ASN A 64 -9.71 -4.17 -2.96
CA ASN A 64 -11.15 -3.91 -3.08
C ASN A 64 -11.98 -4.64 -2.02
N LEU A 65 -11.71 -5.92 -1.77
CA LEU A 65 -12.42 -6.67 -0.75
C LEU A 65 -12.16 -6.11 0.66
N MET A 66 -10.95 -5.61 0.94
CA MET A 66 -10.62 -5.00 2.24
C MET A 66 -11.32 -3.65 2.40
N LEU A 67 -11.35 -2.82 1.34
CA LEU A 67 -12.08 -1.55 1.32
C LEU A 67 -13.58 -1.78 1.52
N ASP A 68 -14.17 -2.72 0.77
CA ASP A 68 -15.60 -3.04 0.88
C ASP A 68 -15.97 -3.65 2.24
N ARG A 69 -15.03 -4.35 2.90
CA ARG A 69 -15.26 -4.90 4.24
C ARG A 69 -15.12 -3.86 5.35
N SER A 70 -14.27 -2.85 5.16
CA SER A 70 -13.97 -1.84 6.18
C SER A 70 -14.80 -0.57 6.04
N ASP A 71 -15.43 -0.33 4.89
CA ASP A 71 -16.04 0.95 4.53
C ASP A 71 -15.05 2.12 4.68
N ALA A 72 -13.75 1.85 4.47
CA ALA A 72 -12.72 2.86 4.60
C ALA A 72 -12.88 3.96 3.54
N GLU A 73 -12.71 5.21 3.95
CA GLU A 73 -12.71 6.36 3.05
C GLU A 73 -11.31 6.70 2.53
N LYS A 74 -10.28 6.19 3.21
CA LYS A 74 -8.87 6.44 2.88
C LYS A 74 -8.10 5.14 2.71
N LEU A 75 -7.15 5.16 1.78
CA LEU A 75 -6.15 4.11 1.61
C LEU A 75 -4.77 4.70 1.83
N ILE A 76 -4.05 4.20 2.83
CA ILE A 76 -2.68 4.59 3.15
C ILE A 76 -1.75 3.43 2.77
N ILE A 77 -0.85 3.65 1.82
CA ILE A 77 0.09 2.64 1.35
C ILE A 77 1.49 2.96 1.89
N LEU A 78 2.04 2.06 2.71
CA LEU A 78 3.33 2.21 3.39
C LEU A 78 4.51 1.82 2.49
N GLY A 79 4.54 2.35 1.27
CA GLY A 79 5.65 2.18 0.32
C GLY A 79 5.72 0.83 -0.39
N ASP A 80 6.72 0.74 -1.25
CA ASP A 80 7.06 -0.42 -2.08
C ASP A 80 5.86 -0.89 -2.93
N VAL A 81 5.24 0.08 -3.59
CA VAL A 81 4.10 -0.16 -4.49
C VAL A 81 4.56 -0.89 -5.75
N LYS A 82 5.74 -0.51 -6.26
CA LYS A 82 6.32 -1.01 -7.51
C LYS A 82 7.72 -1.55 -7.25
N HIS A 83 8.10 -2.62 -7.95
CA HIS A 83 9.47 -3.14 -7.91
C HIS A 83 10.45 -2.26 -8.73
N GLU A 84 11.74 -2.22 -8.36
CA GLU A 84 12.75 -1.32 -8.95
C GLU A 84 13.80 -2.07 -9.78
N PHE A 85 13.49 -2.41 -11.04
CA PHE A 85 14.50 -2.71 -12.07
C PHE A 85 14.07 -2.16 -13.44
N GLY A 86 15.04 -1.88 -14.31
CA GLY A 86 14.86 -1.24 -15.62
C GLY A 86 14.06 -2.07 -16.65
N GLU A 87 13.90 -1.49 -17.85
CA GLU A 87 13.26 -2.00 -19.09
C GLU A 87 11.85 -2.64 -19.03
N ALA A 88 11.29 -2.95 -17.85
CA ALA A 88 9.90 -3.41 -17.66
C ALA A 88 8.85 -2.27 -17.75
N LEU A 89 9.06 -1.34 -18.69
CA LEU A 89 8.60 0.05 -18.57
C LEU A 89 7.14 0.34 -18.96
N ARG A 90 6.39 -0.62 -19.53
CA ARG A 90 5.03 -0.34 -20.03
C ARG A 90 3.92 -1.07 -19.29
N GLN A 91 4.07 -2.38 -19.06
CA GLN A 91 3.01 -3.18 -18.47
C GLN A 91 2.87 -2.86 -16.98
N GLU A 92 3.95 -2.96 -16.19
CA GLU A 92 3.95 -2.57 -14.78
C GLU A 92 3.44 -1.14 -14.56
N TRP A 93 3.86 -0.23 -15.44
CA TRP A 93 3.44 1.17 -15.42
C TRP A 93 1.93 1.27 -15.63
N LYS A 94 1.41 0.60 -16.65
CA LYS A 94 -0.02 0.53 -16.95
C LYS A 94 -0.79 -0.09 -15.79
N GLU A 95 -0.32 -1.19 -15.21
CA GLU A 95 -0.96 -1.88 -14.09
C GLU A 95 -0.98 -1.03 -12.82
N THR A 96 0.10 -0.33 -12.53
CA THR A 96 0.16 0.60 -11.39
C THR A 96 -0.83 1.76 -11.58
N ILE A 97 -0.89 2.31 -12.80
CA ILE A 97 -1.89 3.34 -13.16
C ILE A 97 -3.31 2.80 -12.99
N ASP A 98 -3.55 1.59 -13.50
CA ASP A 98 -4.87 0.95 -13.49
C ASP A 98 -5.32 0.67 -12.06
N LEU A 99 -4.43 0.12 -11.21
CA LEU A 99 -4.65 -0.10 -9.78
C LEU A 99 -5.17 1.18 -9.10
N PHE A 100 -4.43 2.28 -9.21
CA PHE A 100 -4.83 3.54 -8.60
C PHE A 100 -6.11 4.10 -9.21
N THR A 101 -6.28 3.99 -10.53
CA THR A 101 -7.47 4.50 -11.22
C THR A 101 -8.72 3.74 -10.78
N GLU A 102 -8.67 2.42 -10.69
CA GLU A 102 -9.78 1.59 -10.22
C GLU A 102 -10.13 1.89 -8.75
N ILE A 103 -9.13 2.07 -7.88
CA ILE A 103 -9.38 2.44 -6.47
C ILE A 103 -10.01 3.84 -6.39
N LYS A 104 -9.53 4.83 -7.16
CA LYS A 104 -10.09 6.19 -7.17
C LYS A 104 -11.55 6.24 -7.64
N LYS A 105 -12.00 5.31 -8.50
CA LYS A 105 -13.43 5.23 -8.89
C LYS A 105 -14.37 5.02 -7.71
N LYS A 106 -13.87 4.42 -6.62
CA LYS A 106 -14.60 4.25 -5.36
C LYS A 106 -14.59 5.50 -4.46
N LYS A 107 -14.04 6.63 -4.93
CA LYS A 107 -13.88 7.89 -4.18
C LYS A 107 -13.03 7.76 -2.92
N ILE A 108 -12.09 6.81 -2.94
CA ILE A 108 -11.11 6.61 -1.86
C ILE A 108 -10.03 7.69 -1.96
N ASP A 109 -9.71 8.31 -0.83
CA ASP A 109 -8.58 9.24 -0.69
C ASP A 109 -7.28 8.44 -0.47
N ILE A 110 -6.35 8.53 -1.41
CA ILE A 110 -5.17 7.65 -1.45
C ILE A 110 -3.94 8.44 -1.00
N HIS A 111 -3.19 7.89 -0.05
CA HIS A 111 -1.91 8.41 0.39
C HIS A 111 -0.83 7.35 0.20
N VAL A 112 0.32 7.74 -0.35
CA VAL A 112 1.47 6.83 -0.51
C VAL A 112 2.66 7.38 0.27
N ILE A 113 3.22 6.57 1.16
CA ILE A 113 4.49 6.85 1.83
C ILE A 113 5.60 6.24 0.98
N ARG A 114 6.74 6.91 0.84
CA ARG A 114 7.86 6.43 0.04
C ARG A 114 8.46 5.14 0.61
N GLY A 115 8.45 4.08 -0.19
CA GLY A 115 9.32 2.91 -0.03
C GLY A 115 10.66 3.08 -0.72
N ASN A 116 11.58 2.13 -0.50
CA ASN A 116 12.90 2.16 -1.13
C ASN A 116 12.81 1.94 -2.65
N HIS A 117 11.79 1.23 -3.14
CA HIS A 117 11.63 0.92 -4.56
C HIS A 117 10.77 1.92 -5.37
N ASP A 118 10.19 2.94 -4.73
CA ASP A 118 9.19 3.82 -5.35
C ASP A 118 9.75 5.00 -6.17
N ASN A 119 11.03 4.96 -6.58
CA ASN A 119 11.67 6.07 -7.30
C ASN A 119 10.96 6.41 -8.63
N PHE A 120 10.47 5.40 -9.33
CA PHE A 120 9.74 5.55 -10.61
C PHE A 120 8.22 5.73 -10.45
N LEU A 121 7.72 5.74 -9.21
CA LEU A 121 6.30 5.91 -8.90
C LEU A 121 5.85 7.38 -8.96
N ILE A 122 6.77 8.31 -8.67
CA ILE A 122 6.50 9.75 -8.56
C ILE A 122 5.74 10.33 -9.78
N PRO A 123 6.10 10.03 -11.04
CA PRO A 123 5.37 10.55 -12.20
C PRO A 123 3.93 10.05 -12.26
N ILE A 124 3.68 8.80 -11.86
CA ILE A 124 2.34 8.20 -11.83
C ILE A 124 1.48 8.91 -10.77
N LEU A 125 2.01 9.05 -9.56
CA LEU A 125 1.28 9.69 -8.46
C LEU A 125 0.95 11.15 -8.77
N LYS A 126 1.91 11.90 -9.35
CA LYS A 126 1.67 13.28 -9.79
C LYS A 126 0.56 13.35 -10.84
N ARG A 127 0.59 12.47 -11.84
CA ARG A 127 -0.42 12.43 -12.89
C ARG A 127 -1.81 12.10 -12.36
N LEU A 128 -1.89 11.29 -11.31
CA LEU A 128 -3.14 10.89 -10.67
C LEU A 128 -3.51 11.77 -9.46
N GLU A 129 -2.75 12.83 -9.20
CA GLU A 129 -2.93 13.74 -8.06
C GLU A 129 -3.02 12.99 -6.71
N ILE A 130 -2.17 11.98 -6.53
CA ILE A 130 -2.08 11.20 -5.30
C ILE A 130 -0.96 11.77 -4.41
N PRO A 131 -1.25 12.19 -3.17
CA PRO A 131 -0.26 12.62 -2.19
C PRO A 131 0.86 11.58 -1.98
N PHE A 132 2.10 12.02 -2.18
CA PHE A 132 3.31 11.24 -1.92
C PHE A 132 4.08 11.84 -0.74
N HIS A 133 4.30 11.04 0.30
CA HIS A 133 4.89 11.45 1.57
C HIS A 133 6.26 10.83 1.74
N ASP A 134 7.26 11.65 2.07
CA ASP A 134 8.64 11.21 2.27
C ASP A 134 9.24 11.98 3.46
N PRO A 135 9.64 11.32 4.57
CA PRO A 135 9.65 9.88 4.81
C PRO A 135 8.42 9.33 5.54
N TYR A 136 7.48 10.20 5.97
CA TYR A 136 6.36 9.81 6.83
C TYR A 136 5.08 10.62 6.56
N LEU A 137 3.97 10.10 7.06
CA LEU A 137 2.69 10.80 7.19
C LEU A 137 2.22 10.74 8.65
N LYS A 138 1.76 11.88 9.19
CA LYS A 138 1.11 11.94 10.51
C LYS A 138 -0.35 12.30 10.36
N ILE A 139 -1.22 11.53 10.98
CA ILE A 139 -2.65 11.83 11.10
C ILE A 139 -3.05 11.54 12.54
N ARG A 140 -3.50 12.57 13.26
CA ARG A 140 -3.78 12.49 14.70
C ARG A 140 -2.58 11.90 15.45
N ASN A 141 -2.82 10.87 16.27
CA ASN A 141 -1.87 10.16 17.13
C ASN A 141 -1.18 8.98 16.43
N TYR A 142 -1.29 8.90 15.09
CA TYR A 142 -0.75 7.83 14.26
C TYR A 142 0.40 8.34 13.39
N LEU A 143 1.47 7.55 13.34
CA LEU A 143 2.62 7.76 12.46
C LEU A 143 2.69 6.63 11.44
N PHE A 144 2.70 7.00 10.16
CA PHE A 144 2.79 6.07 9.02
C PHE A 144 4.15 6.25 8.35
N VAL A 145 4.91 5.16 8.25
CA VAL A 145 6.28 5.14 7.75
C VAL A 145 6.48 3.88 6.92
N HIS A 146 7.39 3.90 5.96
CA HIS A 146 7.80 2.65 5.30
C HIS A 146 8.78 1.87 6.19
N GLY A 147 9.84 2.54 6.69
CA GLY A 147 10.86 1.93 7.58
C GLY A 147 12.30 2.13 7.09
N HIS A 148 12.53 2.24 5.78
CA HIS A 148 13.87 2.32 5.18
C HIS A 148 14.68 3.60 5.48
N LYS A 149 14.05 4.65 6.01
CA LYS A 149 14.69 5.96 6.25
C LYS A 149 14.67 6.32 7.74
N PRO A 150 15.76 6.92 8.26
CA PRO A 150 15.75 7.45 9.62
C PRO A 150 14.77 8.63 9.72
N LEU A 151 14.15 8.76 10.89
CA LEU A 151 13.26 9.88 11.22
C LEU A 151 13.89 10.76 12.30
N PRO A 152 13.72 12.10 12.24
CA PRO A 152 14.07 12.99 13.35
C PRO A 152 13.38 12.56 14.64
N LEU A 153 14.05 12.68 15.80
CA LEU A 153 13.53 12.20 17.10
C LEU A 153 12.19 12.87 17.49
N ASP A 154 12.04 14.15 17.15
CA ASP A 154 10.81 14.93 17.32
C ASP A 154 9.63 14.38 16.49
N THR A 155 9.89 13.51 15.53
CA THR A 155 8.85 12.78 14.80
C THR A 155 8.05 11.88 15.74
N TYR A 156 8.71 11.25 16.71
CA TYR A 156 8.14 10.34 17.70
C TYR A 156 7.62 11.08 18.94
N SER A 157 6.90 12.20 18.74
CA SER A 157 6.39 13.00 19.84
C SER A 157 5.54 12.18 20.81
N LEU A 158 5.45 12.60 22.08
CA LEU A 158 4.68 11.92 23.13
C LEU A 158 3.18 11.72 22.81
N TYR A 159 2.67 12.41 21.79
CA TYR A 159 1.29 12.28 21.32
C TYR A 159 1.11 11.14 20.31
N ILE A 160 2.20 10.63 19.72
CA ILE A 160 2.15 9.45 18.86
C ILE A 160 2.03 8.22 19.74
N THR A 161 0.96 7.47 19.52
CA THR A 161 0.63 6.26 20.29
C THR A 161 0.86 4.99 19.48
N HIS A 162 0.78 5.09 18.16
CA HIS A 162 0.98 3.96 17.26
C HIS A 162 1.83 4.37 16.06
N ILE A 163 2.68 3.44 15.65
CA ILE A 163 3.50 3.54 14.45
C ILE A 163 3.12 2.36 13.56
N PHE A 164 2.71 2.66 12.33
CA PHE A 164 2.45 1.66 11.30
C PHE A 164 3.61 1.67 10.31
N MET A 165 4.22 0.50 10.13
CA MET A 165 5.43 0.30 9.33
C MET A 165 5.29 -0.93 8.44
N GLY A 166 5.79 -0.85 7.20
CA GLY A 166 5.95 -1.98 6.27
C GLY A 166 7.40 -2.49 6.29
N HIS A 167 7.97 -2.79 5.11
CA HIS A 167 9.40 -3.05 4.83
C HIS A 167 10.04 -4.27 5.51
N GLU A 168 9.84 -4.47 6.81
CA GLU A 168 10.47 -5.55 7.59
C GLU A 168 9.93 -6.94 7.24
N HIS A 169 8.86 -7.02 6.42
CA HIS A 169 8.18 -8.26 5.98
C HIS A 169 8.07 -9.30 7.11
N PRO A 170 7.46 -8.93 8.27
CA PRO A 170 7.46 -9.78 9.46
C PRO A 170 6.73 -11.11 9.20
N ALA A 171 7.37 -12.22 9.61
CA ALA A 171 6.90 -13.60 9.43
C ALA A 171 6.04 -14.13 10.58
#